data_AF-A0AAD9DZH4-F1
#
_entry.id   AF-A0AAD9DZH4-F1
#
_cell.length_a   1.000
_cell.length_b   1.000
_cell.length_c   1.000
_cell.angle_alpha   90.00
_cell.angle_beta   90.00
_cell.angle_gamma   90.00
#
_symmetry.space_group_name_H-M   'P 1'
#
loop_
_entity.id
_entity.type
_entity.pdbx_description
1 polymer ?
#
loop_
_entity_poly.entity_id
_entity_poly.type
_entity_poly.pdbx_seq_one_letter_code
_entity_poly.pdbx_strand_id
1 'polypeptide(L)'
;ACFLWCYTTMRHHLVVLTFYASLGITVSSSPSLPSVPLGKRKHGCIKVDLCKCIMQDGSGVIDLEALENTEGFLERFKRVPFEDAPRDTEVLVSVSPCHPFSEREDFAVTDCTDVAACLIVRHKKYTNHYVNYGRHKGNKFQYNDTMKVLTVTYSVYASSEAKTVVHYQCSPNHSISYSQRFQDNVPLQIWVESPCACPNACAPVSVGPGPIFLVILCLSAAAYFVL
;
A
#
# COMPACT_ATOMS: atom_id res chain seq x y z
N ALA A 1 7.76 -44.38 4.62
CA ALA A 1 8.56 -44.98 3.53
C ALA A 1 9.27 -43.95 2.65
N CYS A 2 8.67 -42.80 2.30
CA CYS A 2 9.34 -41.77 1.48
C CYS A 2 10.47 -40.97 2.17
N PHE A 3 10.39 -40.76 3.50
CA PHE A 3 11.44 -40.03 4.22
C PHE A 3 12.77 -40.79 4.34
N LEU A 4 12.73 -42.13 4.37
CA LEU A 4 13.95 -42.95 4.46
C LEU A 4 14.71 -43.00 3.13
N TRP A 5 14.01 -42.91 1.99
CA TRP A 5 14.63 -42.99 0.67
C TRP A 5 15.38 -41.71 0.30
N CYS A 6 14.88 -40.54 0.71
CA CYS A 6 15.54 -39.26 0.51
C CYS A 6 16.86 -39.13 1.30
N TYR A 7 16.93 -39.78 2.47
CA TYR A 7 18.16 -39.82 3.29
C TYR A 7 19.24 -40.73 2.69
N THR A 8 18.87 -41.83 2.03
CA THR A 8 19.82 -42.75 1.40
C THR A 8 20.42 -42.22 0.10
N THR A 9 19.68 -41.45 -0.70
CA THR A 9 20.22 -40.82 -1.92
C THR A 9 21.13 -39.62 -1.65
N MET A 10 20.92 -38.87 -0.55
CA MET A 10 21.87 -37.82 -0.14
C MET A 10 23.22 -38.38 0.32
N ARG A 11 23.27 -39.61 0.85
CA ARG A 11 24.52 -40.23 1.31
C ARG A 11 25.44 -40.64 0.16
N HIS A 12 24.89 -40.99 -1.02
CA HIS A 12 25.70 -41.35 -2.19
C HIS A 12 26.23 -40.14 -2.95
N HIS A 13 25.50 -39.03 -3.00
CA HIS A 13 26.02 -37.78 -3.57
C HIS A 13 27.10 -37.11 -2.70
N LEU A 14 27.08 -37.33 -1.38
CA LEU A 14 28.13 -36.82 -0.47
C LEU A 14 29.49 -37.52 -0.68
N VAL A 15 29.50 -38.80 -1.08
CA VAL A 15 30.73 -39.59 -1.29
C VAL A 15 31.39 -39.31 -2.65
N VAL A 16 30.60 -38.93 -3.65
CA VAL A 16 31.15 -38.57 -4.97
C VAL A 16 31.78 -37.17 -4.95
N LEU A 17 31.27 -36.26 -4.11
CA LEU A 17 31.82 -34.91 -3.95
C LEU A 17 33.13 -34.84 -3.13
N THR A 18 33.42 -35.82 -2.28
CA THR A 18 34.70 -35.89 -1.55
C THR A 18 35.86 -36.40 -2.41
N PHE A 19 35.60 -37.09 -3.54
CA PHE A 19 36.65 -37.61 -4.43
C PHE A 19 37.17 -36.61 -5.47
N TYR A 20 36.45 -35.50 -5.72
CA TYR A 20 36.92 -34.44 -6.63
C TYR A 20 37.73 -33.33 -5.94
N ALA A 21 37.96 -33.43 -4.62
CA ALA A 21 38.58 -32.36 -3.82
C ALA A 21 40.11 -32.48 -3.64
N SER A 22 40.82 -33.29 -4.43
CA SER A 22 42.26 -33.55 -4.21
C SER A 22 43.22 -33.17 -5.34
N LEU A 23 42.77 -32.51 -6.42
CA LEU A 23 43.70 -31.94 -7.40
C LEU A 23 43.29 -30.51 -7.80
N GLY A 24 44.01 -29.52 -7.24
CA GLY A 24 43.89 -28.12 -7.67
C GLY A 24 44.34 -27.12 -6.62
N ILE A 25 45.64 -27.11 -6.27
CA ILE A 25 46.25 -25.95 -5.61
C ILE A 25 46.35 -24.83 -6.65
N THR A 26 45.48 -23.82 -6.56
CA THR A 26 45.78 -22.47 -7.05
C THR A 26 45.29 -21.46 -6.03
N VAL A 27 46.26 -20.81 -5.37
CA VAL A 27 46.06 -19.57 -4.63
C VAL A 27 45.53 -18.54 -5.62
N SER A 28 44.28 -18.12 -5.46
CA SER A 28 43.74 -16.96 -6.18
C SER A 28 42.98 -16.10 -5.18
N SER A 29 43.58 -14.95 -4.89
CA SER A 29 43.00 -13.82 -4.18
C SER A 29 41.53 -13.61 -4.54
N SER A 30 40.69 -13.49 -3.50
CA SER A 30 39.33 -13.01 -3.60
C SER A 30 39.27 -11.75 -4.49
N PRO A 31 38.53 -11.75 -5.62
CA PRO A 31 38.16 -10.50 -6.23
C PRO A 31 37.14 -9.85 -5.29
N SER A 32 37.61 -8.88 -4.52
CA SER A 32 36.76 -7.89 -3.88
C SER A 32 35.77 -7.39 -4.92
N LEU A 33 34.48 -7.66 -4.70
CA LEU A 33 33.40 -7.05 -5.46
C LEU A 33 33.69 -5.54 -5.56
N PRO A 34 33.63 -4.94 -6.75
CA PRO A 34 33.65 -3.50 -6.85
C PRO A 34 32.47 -2.98 -6.03
N SER A 35 32.76 -2.24 -4.98
CA SER A 35 31.79 -1.41 -4.29
C SER A 35 31.19 -0.49 -5.34
N VAL A 36 30.00 -0.83 -5.80
CA VAL A 36 29.18 0.06 -6.61
C VAL A 36 29.13 1.37 -5.84
N PRO A 37 29.53 2.51 -6.45
CA PRO A 37 29.45 3.78 -5.77
C PRO A 37 27.99 3.95 -5.38
N LEU A 38 27.73 4.10 -4.08
CA LEU A 38 26.40 4.40 -3.55
C LEU A 38 26.03 5.78 -4.09
N GLY A 39 25.53 5.82 -5.33
CA GLY A 39 24.94 6.99 -5.92
C GLY A 39 23.91 7.50 -4.93
N LYS A 40 23.94 8.80 -4.63
CA LYS A 40 23.03 9.48 -3.69
C LYS A 40 21.67 8.78 -3.75
N ARG A 41 21.30 8.08 -2.67
CA ARG A 41 20.00 7.41 -2.59
C ARG A 41 18.96 8.49 -2.88
N LYS A 42 18.16 8.29 -3.92
CA LYS A 42 17.09 9.21 -4.22
C LYS A 42 16.03 8.99 -3.13
N HIS A 43 15.68 10.06 -2.43
CA HIS A 43 14.68 10.02 -1.36
C HIS A 43 13.32 10.34 -1.96
N GLY A 44 12.27 9.63 -1.52
CA GLY A 44 10.90 9.84 -1.98
C GLY A 44 10.23 8.54 -2.43
N CYS A 45 9.00 8.67 -2.91
CA CYS A 45 8.20 7.57 -3.43
C CYS A 45 7.72 7.91 -4.85
N ILE A 46 7.80 6.93 -5.75
CA ILE A 46 7.25 7.02 -7.11
C ILE A 46 5.89 6.33 -7.08
N LYS A 47 4.83 7.10 -7.34
CA LYS A 47 3.48 6.57 -7.50
C LYS A 47 3.44 5.60 -8.68
N VAL A 48 2.96 4.38 -8.44
CA VAL A 48 2.81 3.34 -9.47
C VAL A 48 1.37 3.33 -9.98
N ASP A 49 0.42 3.35 -9.06
CA ASP A 49 -1.02 3.36 -9.34
C ASP A 49 -1.75 4.26 -8.32
N LEU A 50 -3.07 4.11 -8.18
CA LEU A 50 -3.87 4.92 -7.25
C LEU A 50 -3.55 4.69 -5.78
N CYS A 51 -2.93 3.56 -5.46
CA CYS A 51 -2.88 2.92 -4.15
C CYS A 51 -1.44 2.58 -3.71
N LYS A 52 -0.51 2.45 -4.65
CA LYS A 52 0.84 1.95 -4.41
C LYS A 52 1.90 2.96 -4.83
N CYS A 53 2.98 2.99 -4.07
CA CYS A 53 4.18 3.72 -4.45
C CYS A 53 5.45 2.94 -4.12
N ILE A 54 6.44 3.03 -5.02
CA ILE A 54 7.75 2.38 -4.86
C ILE A 54 8.73 3.40 -4.32
N MET A 55 9.44 3.02 -3.27
CA MET A 55 10.46 3.85 -2.64
C MET A 55 11.68 3.98 -3.55
N GLN A 56 12.15 5.22 -3.75
CA GLN A 56 13.28 5.51 -4.65
C GLN A 56 14.63 5.03 -4.10
N ASP A 57 14.72 4.78 -2.80
CA ASP A 57 15.90 4.25 -2.13
C ASP A 57 15.98 2.71 -2.16
N GLY A 58 14.98 2.05 -2.74
CA GLY A 58 14.88 0.59 -2.82
C GLY A 58 14.39 -0.08 -1.53
N SER A 59 13.94 0.68 -0.52
CA SER A 59 13.46 0.11 0.75
C SER A 59 12.18 -0.72 0.61
N GLY A 60 11.39 -0.50 -0.46
CA GLY A 60 10.23 -1.32 -0.74
C GLY A 60 9.08 -0.61 -1.41
N VAL A 61 7.89 -1.19 -1.25
CA VAL A 61 6.60 -0.66 -1.72
C VAL A 61 5.74 -0.31 -0.51
N ILE A 62 5.09 0.85 -0.56
CA ILE A 62 3.98 1.17 0.33
C ILE A 62 2.70 0.86 -0.43
N ASP A 63 1.88 -0.02 0.13
CA ASP A 63 0.64 -0.51 -0.46
C ASP A 63 -0.55 -0.10 0.43
N LEU A 64 -1.31 0.90 -0.02
CA LEU A 64 -2.43 1.45 0.76
C LEU A 64 -3.64 0.50 0.80
N GLU A 65 -3.67 -0.55 -0.02
CA GLU A 65 -4.72 -1.56 -0.05
C GLU A 65 -4.78 -2.30 1.29
N ALA A 66 -3.63 -2.49 1.93
CA ALA A 66 -3.50 -3.10 3.24
C ALA A 66 -4.12 -2.27 4.39
N LEU A 67 -4.47 -1.00 4.13
CA LEU A 67 -5.13 -0.12 5.09
C LEU A 67 -6.64 -0.09 4.91
N GLU A 68 -7.17 -0.71 3.86
CA GLU A 68 -8.60 -0.77 3.62
C GLU A 68 -9.25 -1.85 4.49
N ASN A 69 -10.48 -1.60 4.90
CA ASN A 69 -11.33 -2.60 5.50
C ASN A 69 -11.86 -3.58 4.43
N THR A 70 -12.64 -4.56 4.85
CA THR A 70 -13.22 -5.58 3.94
C THR A 70 -14.13 -5.02 2.85
N GLU A 71 -14.58 -3.77 2.98
CA GLU A 71 -15.41 -3.08 2.01
C GLU A 71 -14.61 -2.15 1.07
N GLY A 72 -13.28 -2.10 1.21
CA GLY A 72 -12.41 -1.21 0.43
C GLY A 72 -12.37 0.23 0.94
N PHE A 73 -12.74 0.48 2.21
CA PHE A 73 -12.72 1.82 2.81
C PHE A 73 -11.65 1.92 3.89
N LEU A 74 -10.99 3.07 3.97
CA LEU A 74 -10.21 3.43 5.15
C LEU A 74 -11.13 3.67 6.34
N GLU A 75 -12.17 4.49 6.12
CA GLU A 75 -13.21 4.81 7.08
C GLU A 75 -14.53 5.02 6.31
N ARG A 76 -15.65 4.54 6.85
CA ARG A 76 -16.96 4.65 6.20
C ARG A 76 -17.99 5.21 7.17
N PHE A 77 -18.74 6.24 6.74
CA PHE A 77 -19.70 6.96 7.58
C PHE A 77 -19.13 7.42 8.93
N LYS A 78 -17.86 7.79 8.97
CA LYS A 78 -17.18 8.21 10.19
C LYS A 78 -17.61 9.61 10.57
N ARG A 79 -18.07 9.80 11.81
CA ARG A 79 -18.38 11.13 12.35
C ARG A 79 -17.10 11.94 12.49
N VAL A 80 -17.11 13.14 11.93
CA VAL A 80 -16.04 14.12 12.11
C VAL A 80 -16.55 15.30 12.93
N PRO A 81 -15.77 15.80 13.90
CA PRO A 81 -16.14 16.98 14.65
C PRO A 81 -16.15 18.21 13.71
N PHE A 82 -17.27 18.94 13.72
CA PHE A 82 -17.43 20.20 12.99
C PHE A 82 -17.81 21.29 14.00
N GLU A 83 -16.89 22.24 14.23
CA GLU A 83 -16.95 23.21 15.33
C GLU A 83 -18.18 24.14 15.22
N ASP A 84 -18.63 24.42 14.00
CA ASP A 84 -19.75 25.30 13.68
C ASP A 84 -21.01 24.54 13.21
N ALA A 85 -21.11 23.24 13.52
CA ALA A 85 -22.29 22.46 13.15
C ALA A 85 -23.56 23.01 13.82
N PRO A 86 -24.63 23.30 13.05
CA PRO A 86 -25.94 23.55 13.64
C PRO A 86 -26.35 22.36 14.52
N ARG A 87 -27.04 22.59 15.64
CA ARG A 87 -27.33 21.58 16.71
C ARG A 87 -28.05 20.29 16.25
N ASP A 88 -28.50 20.21 15.01
CA ASP A 88 -29.18 19.07 14.40
C ASP A 88 -28.50 18.56 13.11
N THR A 89 -27.21 18.84 12.95
CA THR A 89 -26.41 18.45 11.80
C THR A 89 -25.31 17.49 12.23
N GLU A 90 -25.26 16.32 11.62
CA GLU A 90 -24.11 15.42 11.73
C GLU A 90 -23.33 15.42 10.43
N VAL A 91 -22.01 15.47 10.54
CA VAL A 91 -21.10 15.40 9.38
C VAL A 91 -20.39 14.05 9.43
N LEU A 92 -20.59 13.27 8.37
CA LEU A 92 -19.97 11.96 8.19
C LEU A 92 -19.00 12.02 7.01
N VAL A 93 -17.97 11.20 7.09
CA VAL A 93 -16.95 11.06 6.06
C VAL A 93 -16.83 9.59 5.67
N SER A 94 -16.80 9.34 4.36
CA SER A 94 -16.40 8.06 3.77
C SER A 94 -15.15 8.28 2.92
N VAL A 95 -14.10 7.48 3.10
CA VAL A 95 -12.85 7.55 2.33
C VAL A 95 -12.42 6.16 1.91
N SER A 96 -12.13 5.99 0.62
CA SER A 96 -11.47 4.82 0.05
C SER A 96 -10.15 5.27 -0.60
N PRO A 97 -9.00 4.75 -0.15
CA PRO A 97 -7.70 5.04 -0.73
C PRO A 97 -7.50 4.54 -2.17
N CYS A 98 -8.05 3.36 -2.50
CA CYS A 98 -7.66 2.62 -3.70
C CYS A 98 -8.81 2.43 -4.69
N HIS A 99 -10.04 2.35 -4.20
CA HIS A 99 -11.20 2.01 -5.01
C HIS A 99 -12.20 3.16 -5.10
N PRO A 100 -12.45 3.71 -6.29
CA PRO A 100 -13.52 4.69 -6.45
C PRO A 100 -14.86 4.09 -6.03
N PHE A 101 -15.61 4.84 -5.23
CA PHE A 101 -16.94 4.43 -4.79
C PHE A 101 -17.99 5.47 -5.17
N SER A 102 -19.25 5.06 -5.09
CA SER A 102 -20.39 5.97 -5.23
C SER A 102 -21.33 5.77 -4.06
N GLU A 103 -21.72 6.86 -3.41
CA GLU A 103 -22.74 6.79 -2.36
C GLU A 103 -24.12 6.55 -3.00
N ARG A 104 -24.85 5.58 -2.46
CA ARG A 104 -26.19 5.25 -2.93
C ARG A 104 -27.19 6.22 -2.32
N GLU A 105 -27.94 6.93 -3.15
CA GLU A 105 -29.19 7.58 -2.74
C GLU A 105 -30.31 7.34 -3.75
N ASP A 106 -31.54 7.44 -3.23
CA ASP A 106 -32.82 7.25 -3.92
C ASP A 106 -33.12 8.32 -4.99
N PHE A 107 -32.24 9.31 -5.18
CA PHE A 107 -32.43 10.41 -6.13
C PHE A 107 -31.28 10.51 -7.14
N ALA A 108 -31.65 10.87 -8.37
CA ALA A 108 -30.75 10.87 -9.51
C ALA A 108 -29.69 11.98 -9.39
N VAL A 109 -28.43 11.54 -9.31
CA VAL A 109 -27.17 12.32 -9.28
C VAL A 109 -26.79 12.85 -7.90
N THR A 110 -26.03 12.05 -7.15
CA THR A 110 -25.24 12.53 -6.00
C THR A 110 -23.91 13.10 -6.49
N ASP A 111 -23.40 14.14 -5.82
CA ASP A 111 -22.05 14.66 -6.10
C ASP A 111 -20.95 13.60 -5.82
N CYS A 112 -21.26 12.61 -4.99
CA CYS A 112 -20.36 11.51 -4.62
C CYS A 112 -20.49 10.30 -5.56
N THR A 113 -20.34 10.53 -6.87
CA THR A 113 -20.21 9.46 -7.87
C THR A 113 -18.75 9.35 -8.33
N ASP A 114 -18.19 8.15 -8.28
CA ASP A 114 -16.78 7.87 -8.67
C ASP A 114 -15.77 8.74 -7.88
N VAL A 115 -15.87 8.70 -6.55
CA VAL A 115 -15.07 9.53 -5.62
C VAL A 115 -14.12 8.69 -4.77
N ALA A 116 -13.08 9.35 -4.24
CA ALA A 116 -12.17 8.80 -3.23
C ALA A 116 -12.57 9.22 -1.82
N ALA A 117 -13.19 10.38 -1.69
CA ALA A 117 -13.71 10.90 -0.43
C ALA A 117 -15.07 11.56 -0.65
N CYS A 118 -16.01 11.25 0.24
CA CYS A 118 -17.34 11.86 0.26
C CYS A 118 -17.63 12.41 1.66
N LEU A 119 -18.12 13.65 1.70
CA LEU A 119 -18.69 14.25 2.89
C LEU A 119 -20.22 14.12 2.83
N ILE A 120 -20.81 13.69 3.93
CA ILE A 120 -22.25 13.48 4.06
C ILE A 120 -22.73 14.34 5.21
N VAL A 121 -23.52 15.35 4.89
CA VAL A 121 -24.13 16.25 5.87
C VAL A 121 -25.55 15.75 6.07
N ARG A 122 -25.84 15.20 7.25
CA ARG A 122 -27.20 14.75 7.59
C ARG A 122 -27.82 15.73 8.55
N HIS A 123 -29.02 16.17 8.20
CA HIS A 123 -29.84 17.00 9.06
C HIS A 123 -31.03 16.20 9.55
N LYS A 124 -31.39 16.29 10.84
CA LYS A 124 -32.52 15.52 11.40
C LYS A 124 -33.88 15.78 10.73
N LYS A 125 -34.02 16.89 9.98
CA LYS A 125 -35.28 17.34 9.36
C LYS A 125 -35.26 17.38 7.83
N TYR A 126 -34.12 17.13 7.19
CA TYR A 126 -33.94 17.28 5.74
C TYR A 126 -33.24 16.06 5.14
N THR A 127 -33.30 15.96 3.82
CA THR A 127 -32.53 14.98 3.04
C THR A 127 -31.04 15.17 3.29
N ASN A 128 -30.31 14.06 3.29
CA ASN A 128 -28.86 14.06 3.40
C ASN A 128 -28.27 14.82 2.20
N HIS A 129 -27.20 15.60 2.44
CA HIS A 129 -26.46 16.28 1.38
C HIS A 129 -25.09 15.61 1.21
N TYR A 130 -24.75 15.28 -0.03
CA TYR A 130 -23.50 14.61 -0.40
C TYR A 130 -22.62 15.63 -1.09
N VAL A 131 -21.37 15.73 -0.65
CA VAL A 131 -20.40 16.64 -1.24
C VAL A 131 -19.18 15.85 -1.66
N ASN A 132 -18.79 16.00 -2.93
CA ASN A 132 -17.56 15.41 -3.45
C ASN A 132 -16.34 16.05 -2.78
N TYR A 133 -15.59 15.26 -2.02
CA TYR A 133 -14.39 15.69 -1.31
C TYR A 133 -13.09 15.23 -1.97
N GLY A 134 -13.18 14.67 -3.17
CA GLY A 134 -12.04 14.40 -4.01
C GLY A 134 -12.18 13.08 -4.75
N ARG A 135 -11.46 13.01 -5.87
CA ARG A 135 -11.44 11.83 -6.74
C ARG A 135 -10.03 11.25 -6.81
N HIS A 136 -9.97 9.97 -7.16
CA HIS A 136 -8.71 9.28 -7.46
C HIS A 136 -8.01 9.89 -8.68
N LYS A 137 -8.78 10.35 -9.68
CA LYS A 137 -8.22 10.98 -10.88
C LYS A 137 -7.46 12.26 -10.52
N GLY A 138 -6.15 12.25 -10.75
CA GLY A 138 -5.26 13.38 -10.46
C GLY A 138 -4.74 13.43 -9.02
N ASN A 139 -4.97 12.38 -8.20
CA ASN A 139 -4.39 12.31 -6.86
C ASN A 139 -2.85 12.30 -6.90
N LYS A 140 -2.23 12.96 -5.92
CA LYS A 140 -0.78 13.13 -5.86
C LYS A 140 -0.21 12.48 -4.61
N PHE A 141 0.93 11.82 -4.78
CA PHE A 141 1.67 11.19 -3.69
C PHE A 141 2.91 12.03 -3.41
N GLN A 142 3.14 12.36 -2.14
CA GLN A 142 4.33 13.06 -1.68
C GLN A 142 4.85 12.36 -0.45
N TYR A 143 6.09 11.88 -0.51
CA TYR A 143 6.70 11.18 0.60
C TYR A 143 7.76 12.05 1.28
N ASN A 144 7.62 12.22 2.59
CA ASN A 144 8.61 12.91 3.41
C ASN A 144 9.47 11.87 4.14
N ASP A 145 10.73 11.77 3.74
CA ASP A 145 11.65 10.77 4.28
C ASP A 145 12.13 11.07 5.71
N THR A 146 12.11 12.33 6.13
CA THR A 146 12.47 12.73 7.51
C THR A 146 11.38 12.31 8.49
N MET A 147 10.11 12.53 8.13
CA MET A 147 8.97 12.22 8.98
C MET A 147 8.44 10.79 8.78
N LYS A 148 8.90 10.10 7.72
CA LYS A 148 8.36 8.80 7.27
C LYS A 148 6.85 8.84 7.04
N VAL A 149 6.40 9.90 6.35
CA VAL A 149 4.98 10.15 6.05
C VAL A 149 4.76 10.18 4.54
N LEU A 150 3.85 9.33 4.07
CA LEU A 150 3.27 9.41 2.73
C LEU A 150 2.01 10.27 2.79
N THR A 151 2.01 11.40 2.08
CA THR A 151 0.85 12.28 1.93
C THR A 151 0.20 12.05 0.58
N VAL A 152 -1.10 11.73 0.60
CA VAL A 152 -1.92 11.59 -0.60
C VAL A 152 -2.97 12.70 -0.63
N THR A 153 -3.02 13.45 -1.73
CA THR A 153 -3.98 14.55 -1.90
C THR A 153 -5.01 14.23 -2.96
N TYR A 154 -6.27 14.49 -2.65
CA TYR A 154 -7.42 14.27 -3.52
C TYR A 154 -8.10 15.60 -3.83
N SER A 155 -8.37 15.83 -5.10
CA SER A 155 -8.99 17.05 -5.63
C SER A 155 -10.27 16.68 -6.36
N VAL A 156 -11.22 17.61 -6.45
CA VAL A 156 -12.46 17.39 -7.22
C VAL A 156 -12.16 17.38 -8.72
N TYR A 157 -11.31 18.31 -9.15
CA TYR A 157 -10.81 18.42 -10.52
C TYR A 157 -9.28 18.43 -10.52
N ALA A 158 -8.65 18.06 -11.63
CA ALA A 158 -7.19 17.90 -11.71
C ALA A 158 -6.40 19.21 -11.44
N SER A 159 -7.01 20.37 -11.69
CA SER A 159 -6.43 21.69 -11.48
C SER A 159 -6.98 22.42 -10.25
N SER A 160 -7.91 21.81 -9.50
CA SER A 160 -8.46 22.43 -8.29
C SER A 160 -7.54 22.20 -7.10
N GLU A 161 -7.74 22.99 -6.04
CA GLU A 161 -7.14 22.71 -4.75
C GLU A 161 -7.62 21.36 -4.20
N ALA A 162 -6.79 20.75 -3.35
CA ALA A 162 -7.14 19.51 -2.68
C ALA A 162 -8.29 19.75 -1.71
N LYS A 163 -9.25 18.83 -1.68
CA LYS A 163 -10.36 18.84 -0.72
C LYS A 163 -10.17 17.80 0.38
N THR A 164 -9.38 16.75 0.12
CA THR A 164 -8.96 15.78 1.14
C THR A 164 -7.46 15.54 1.05
N VAL A 165 -6.82 15.48 2.21
CA VAL A 165 -5.40 15.17 2.38
C VAL A 165 -5.30 14.08 3.44
N VAL A 166 -4.64 12.98 3.07
CA VAL A 166 -4.42 11.85 3.98
C VAL A 166 -2.93 11.67 4.20
N HIS A 167 -2.52 11.67 5.47
CA HIS A 167 -1.15 11.50 5.91
C HIS A 167 -1.00 10.10 6.50
N TYR A 168 -0.34 9.21 5.76
CA TYR A 168 0.00 7.87 6.18
C TYR A 168 1.39 7.87 6.82
N GLN A 169 1.44 7.77 8.14
CA GLN A 169 2.66 7.75 8.93
C GLN A 169 3.06 6.31 9.26
N CYS A 170 4.29 5.96 8.90
CA CYS A 170 4.90 4.69 9.33
C CYS A 170 5.06 4.70 10.85
N SER A 171 4.29 3.84 11.54
CA SER A 171 4.24 3.73 12.99
C SER A 171 4.00 2.26 13.37
N PRO A 172 4.55 1.75 14.48
CA PRO A 172 4.16 0.41 14.97
C PRO A 172 2.71 0.36 15.46
N ASN A 173 2.12 1.52 15.76
CA ASN A 173 0.75 1.64 16.22
C ASN A 173 -0.21 1.81 15.04
N HIS A 174 -1.47 1.47 15.30
CA HIS A 174 -2.56 1.74 14.36
C HIS A 174 -3.52 2.77 14.96
N SER A 175 -3.66 3.93 14.32
CA SER A 175 -4.66 4.93 14.71
C SER A 175 -5.08 5.80 13.53
N ILE A 176 -6.31 6.29 13.57
CA ILE A 176 -6.84 7.23 12.58
C ILE A 176 -7.41 8.43 13.33
N SER A 177 -6.97 9.63 12.95
CA SER A 177 -7.45 10.89 13.53
C SER A 177 -7.74 11.91 12.44
N TYR A 178 -8.57 12.89 12.78
CA TYR A 178 -9.00 13.96 11.89
C TYR A 178 -8.53 15.29 12.47
N SER A 179 -8.17 16.24 11.62
CA SER A 179 -7.92 17.61 12.11
C SER A 179 -9.17 18.14 12.81
N GLN A 180 -8.98 18.72 14.01
CA GLN A 180 -10.08 19.23 14.84
C GLN A 180 -10.95 20.30 14.17
N ARG A 181 -10.44 20.96 13.12
CA ARG A 181 -11.12 22.04 12.43
C ARG A 181 -11.43 21.64 10.99
N PHE A 182 -12.66 21.21 10.78
CA PHE A 182 -13.26 21.21 9.46
C PHE A 182 -13.88 22.60 9.23
N GLN A 183 -13.47 23.29 8.18
CA GLN A 183 -13.99 24.61 7.83
C GLN A 183 -14.21 24.67 6.33
N ASP A 184 -15.27 25.35 5.90
CA ASP A 184 -15.53 25.55 4.47
C ASP A 184 -14.33 26.29 3.86
N ASN A 185 -13.61 25.60 2.97
CA ASN A 185 -12.34 25.98 2.29
C ASN A 185 -11.04 25.44 2.87
N VAL A 186 -11.05 24.73 4.01
CA VAL A 186 -9.89 23.97 4.47
C VAL A 186 -10.04 22.52 4.02
N PRO A 187 -9.00 21.90 3.43
CA PRO A 187 -9.06 20.48 3.09
C PRO A 187 -9.29 19.63 4.34
N LEU A 188 -10.08 18.57 4.20
CA LEU A 188 -10.21 17.52 5.20
C LEU A 188 -8.83 16.87 5.40
N GLN A 189 -8.26 16.99 6.60
CA GLN A 189 -7.00 16.36 6.96
C GLN A 189 -7.25 15.09 7.77
N ILE A 190 -6.69 13.98 7.31
CA ILE A 190 -6.78 12.67 7.96
C ILE A 190 -5.36 12.19 8.25
N TRP A 191 -5.09 11.81 9.49
CA TRP A 191 -3.82 11.23 9.92
C TRP A 191 -4.02 9.75 10.21
N VAL A 192 -3.26 8.91 9.53
CA VAL A 192 -3.29 7.46 9.66
C VAL A 192 -1.91 7.01 10.12
N GLU A 193 -1.81 6.56 11.36
CA GLU A 193 -0.64 5.81 11.83
C GLU A 193 -0.89 4.33 11.56
N SER A 194 0.06 3.66 10.91
CA SER A 194 -0.04 2.22 10.69
C SER A 194 1.31 1.60 10.36
N PRO A 195 1.56 0.33 10.75
CA PRO A 195 2.72 -0.40 10.27
C PRO A 195 2.68 -0.57 8.74
N CYS A 196 1.49 -0.63 8.13
CA CYS A 196 1.33 -0.78 6.69
C CYS A 196 1.67 0.47 5.88
N ALA A 197 1.85 1.62 6.55
CA ALA A 197 2.42 2.81 5.92
C ALA A 197 3.97 2.73 5.79
N CYS A 198 4.60 1.72 6.39
CA CYS A 198 6.03 1.45 6.26
C CYS A 198 6.32 0.64 4.99
N PRO A 199 7.44 0.90 4.28
CA PRO A 199 7.82 0.12 3.10
C PRO A 199 7.91 -1.39 3.38
N ASN A 200 7.28 -2.20 2.52
CA ASN A 200 7.23 -3.67 2.56
C ASN A 200 6.64 -4.31 3.84
N ALA A 201 6.06 -3.53 4.76
CA ALA A 201 5.55 -4.10 6.00
C ALA A 201 4.26 -4.93 5.80
N CYS A 202 3.37 -4.48 4.92
CA CYS A 202 2.09 -5.15 4.63
C CYS A 202 1.88 -5.40 3.14
N ALA A 203 2.89 -5.16 2.30
CA ALA A 203 2.80 -5.52 0.89
C ALA A 203 2.64 -7.04 0.80
N PRO A 204 1.61 -7.57 0.10
CA PRO A 204 1.58 -8.99 -0.20
C PRO A 204 2.87 -9.34 -0.92
N VAL A 205 3.48 -10.47 -0.56
CA VAL A 205 4.72 -10.93 -1.18
C VAL A 205 4.47 -11.01 -2.68
N SER A 206 4.96 -10.00 -3.42
CA SER A 206 4.87 -9.98 -4.86
C SER A 206 5.72 -11.14 -5.36
N VAL A 207 5.07 -12.24 -5.71
CA VAL A 207 5.71 -13.35 -6.42
C VAL A 207 6.10 -12.80 -7.78
N GLY A 208 7.33 -12.30 -7.88
CA GLY A 208 7.90 -11.90 -9.15
C GLY A 208 7.81 -13.04 -10.17
N PRO A 209 8.06 -12.78 -11.45
CA PRO A 209 8.05 -13.85 -12.47
C PRO A 209 9.01 -15.00 -12.13
N GLY A 210 10.12 -14.73 -11.42
CA GLY A 210 11.11 -15.73 -11.01
C GLY A 210 10.55 -16.93 -10.21
N PRO A 211 9.87 -16.71 -9.07
CA PRO A 211 9.26 -17.81 -8.32
C PRO A 211 8.15 -18.56 -9.09
N ILE A 212 7.44 -17.92 -10.02
CA ILE A 212 6.45 -18.59 -10.88
C ILE A 212 7.15 -19.61 -11.79
N PHE A 213 8.25 -19.22 -12.44
CA PHE A 213 9.06 -20.14 -13.26
C PHE A 213 9.62 -21.31 -12.44
N LEU A 214 10.09 -21.05 -11.21
CA LEU A 214 10.59 -22.10 -10.31
C LEU A 214 9.49 -23.10 -9.91
N VAL A 215 8.27 -22.63 -9.61
CA VAL A 215 7.15 -23.52 -9.27
C VAL A 215 6.77 -24.40 -10.47
N ILE A 216 6.68 -23.82 -11.67
CA ILE A 216 6.37 -24.57 -12.91
C ILE A 216 7.46 -25.62 -13.20
N LEU A 217 8.73 -25.27 -13.02
CA LEU A 217 9.86 -26.18 -13.25
C LEU A 217 9.89 -27.33 -12.24
N CYS A 218 9.59 -27.05 -10.97
CA CYS A 218 9.46 -28.09 -9.94
C CYS A 218 8.29 -29.05 -10.21
N LEU A 219 7.13 -28.53 -10.63
CA LEU A 219 5.95 -29.35 -10.94
C LEU A 219 6.16 -30.23 -12.18
N SER A 220 6.81 -29.70 -13.22
CA SER A 220 7.12 -30.47 -14.43
C SER A 220 8.19 -31.55 -14.18
N ALA A 221 9.22 -31.26 -13.39
CA ALA A 221 10.19 -32.27 -12.96
C ALA A 221 9.53 -33.37 -12.13
N ALA A 222 8.66 -33.03 -11.17
CA ALA A 222 7.94 -34.01 -10.37
C ALA A 222 7.04 -34.92 -11.22
N ALA A 223 6.33 -34.36 -12.21
CA ALA A 223 5.51 -35.14 -13.13
C ALA A 223 6.36 -36.09 -14.00
N TYR A 224 7.54 -35.64 -14.45
CA TYR A 224 8.46 -36.46 -15.24
C TYR A 224 9.01 -37.67 -14.46
N PHE A 225 9.20 -37.55 -13.15
CA PHE A 225 9.66 -38.66 -12.31
C PHE A 225 8.53 -39.60 -11.85
N VAL A 226 7.26 -39.24 -12.07
CA VAL A 226 6.09 -40.04 -11.69
C VAL A 226 5.52 -40.81 -12.90
N LEU A 227 5.79 -40.37 -14.13
CA LEU A 227 5.54 -41.09 -15.39
C LEU A 227 6.69 -42.04 -15.73
#